data_AF-A0A6M6E6V7-F1
#
_entry.id   AF-A0A6M6E6V7-F1
#
_cell.length_a   1.000
_cell.length_b   1.000
_cell.length_c   1.000
_cell.angle_alpha   90.00
_cell.angle_beta   90.00
_cell.angle_gamma   90.00
#
_symmetry.space_group_name_H-M   'P 1'
#
loop_
_entity.id
_entity.type
_entity.pdbx_description
1 polymer ?
#
loop_
_entity_poly.entity_id
_entity_poly.type
_entity_poly.pdbx_seq_one_letter_code
_entity_poly.pdbx_strand_id
1 'polypeptide(L)'
;MSFTGLIMLFVLFLILVFIVVGVFSRRRNTQNKPSLWGVGVFLLQLLLIVLFFTEITAKFNELLFDILWWTIVVSGLIVGIRKFKNNVIVSMLNIFISLILAIFMLLLLFITSM
;
A
#
# COMPACT_ATOMS: atom_id res chain seq x y z
N MET A 1 -4.64 -21.06 11.38
CA MET A 1 -3.72 -20.16 12.11
C MET A 1 -4.56 -19.18 12.90
N SER A 2 -4.24 -18.88 14.16
CA SER A 2 -5.06 -17.94 14.93
C SER A 2 -4.99 -16.54 14.31
N PHE A 3 -6.09 -15.78 14.39
CA PHE A 3 -6.18 -14.37 13.96
C PHE A 3 -5.01 -13.53 14.51
N THR A 4 -4.56 -13.85 15.72
CA THR A 4 -3.39 -13.25 16.38
C THR A 4 -2.07 -13.51 15.63
N GLY A 5 -1.92 -14.68 14.99
CA GLY A 5 -0.75 -15.01 14.18
C GLY A 5 -0.66 -14.16 12.91
N LEU A 6 -1.80 -13.84 12.30
CA LEU A 6 -1.86 -12.96 11.12
C LEU A 6 -1.51 -11.51 11.48
N ILE A 7 -2.01 -11.01 12.62
CA ILE A 7 -1.67 -9.67 13.12
C ILE A 7 -0.18 -9.57 13.44
N MET A 8 0.42 -10.56 14.11
CA MET A 8 1.85 -10.54 14.41
C MET A 8 2.73 -10.54 13.15
N LEU A 9 2.35 -11.32 12.13
CA LEU A 9 3.09 -11.39 10.88
C LEU A 9 2.98 -10.06 10.10
N PHE A 10 1.82 -9.42 10.14
CA PHE A 10 1.60 -8.10 9.57
C PHE A 10 2.45 -7.02 10.25
N VAL A 11 2.50 -7.00 11.58
CA VAL A 11 3.35 -6.06 12.34
C VAL A 11 4.83 -6.29 12.05
N LEU A 12 5.28 -7.55 11.98
CA LEU A 12 6.66 -7.89 11.63
C LEU A 12 7.02 -7.38 10.22
N PHE A 13 6.10 -7.54 9.26
CA PHE A 13 6.25 -7.03 7.91
C PHE A 13 6.36 -5.50 7.88
N LEU A 14 5.55 -4.80 8.67
CA LEU A 14 5.63 -3.33 8.77
C LEU A 14 6.99 -2.86 9.28
N ILE A 15 7.50 -3.49 10.34
CA ILE A 15 8.81 -3.18 10.94
C ILE A 15 9.93 -3.41 9.93
N LEU A 16 9.91 -4.55 9.24
CA LEU A 16 10.92 -4.90 8.24
C LEU A 16 11.00 -3.85 7.15
N VAL A 17 9.86 -3.41 6.62
CA VAL A 17 9.89 -2.43 5.54
C VAL A 17 10.25 -1.04 6.04
N PHE A 18 9.87 -0.67 7.27
CA PHE A 18 10.32 0.60 7.86
C PHE A 18 11.85 0.66 7.96
N ILE A 19 12.49 -0.45 8.34
CA ILE A 19 13.95 -0.58 8.38
C ILE A 19 14.54 -0.47 6.98
N VAL A 20 14.00 -1.19 5.99
CA VAL A 20 14.53 -1.19 4.62
C VAL A 20 14.39 0.21 3.97
N VAL A 21 13.24 0.87 4.14
CA VAL A 21 13.00 2.25 3.65
C VAL A 21 13.93 3.25 4.33
N GLY A 22 14.10 3.16 5.66
CA GLY A 22 14.98 4.04 6.42
C GLY A 22 16.45 3.91 6.01
N VAL A 23 16.93 2.68 5.81
CA VAL A 23 18.29 2.40 5.36
C VAL A 23 18.53 2.88 3.93
N PHE A 24 17.56 2.69 3.03
CA PHE A 24 17.66 3.18 1.65
C PHE A 24 17.64 4.71 1.56
N SER A 25 16.83 5.37 2.40
CA SER A 25 16.73 6.83 2.49
C SER A 25 18.07 7.47 2.88
N ARG A 26 18.78 6.89 3.86
CA ARG A 26 20.09 7.40 4.31
C ARG A 26 21.19 7.30 3.25
N ARG A 27 21.10 6.35 2.31
CA ARG A 27 22.13 6.09 1.28
C ARG A 27 22.03 6.97 0.03
N ARG A 28 20.85 7.55 -0.28
CA ARG A 28 20.63 8.32 -1.51
C ARG A 28 20.16 9.73 -1.18
N ASN A 29 21.12 10.59 -0.82
CA ASN A 29 20.90 12.02 -0.55
C ASN A 29 20.71 12.87 -1.84
N THR A 30 20.85 12.27 -3.02
CA THR A 30 20.58 12.88 -4.34
C THR A 30 19.23 12.39 -4.88
N GLN A 31 18.14 12.92 -4.35
CA GLN A 31 16.81 12.65 -4.90
C GLN A 31 16.33 13.79 -5.79
N ASN A 32 15.84 13.44 -6.97
CA ASN A 32 15.15 14.39 -7.84
C ASN A 32 13.75 14.68 -7.28
N LYS A 33 13.20 15.85 -7.63
CA LYS A 33 11.87 16.29 -7.18
C LYS A 33 10.83 15.16 -7.35
N PRO A 34 10.01 14.90 -6.32
CA PRO A 34 8.99 13.86 -6.38
C PRO A 34 8.02 14.16 -7.52
N SER A 35 7.70 13.14 -8.32
CA SER A 35 6.78 13.36 -9.44
C SER A 35 5.34 13.46 -8.93
N LEU A 36 4.60 14.46 -9.39
CA LEU A 36 3.19 14.69 -9.05
C LEU A 36 2.34 13.42 -9.17
N TRP A 37 2.52 12.64 -10.24
CA TRP A 37 1.84 11.35 -10.42
C TRP A 37 2.15 10.32 -9.32
N GLY A 38 3.41 10.26 -8.87
CA GLY A 38 3.82 9.36 -7.78
C GLY A 38 3.19 9.74 -6.44
N VAL A 39 3.15 11.04 -6.15
CA VAL A 39 2.51 11.58 -4.95
C VAL A 39 0.99 11.42 -5.03
N GLY A 40 0.38 11.64 -6.19
CA GLY A 40 -1.06 11.48 -6.38
C GLY A 40 -1.53 10.05 -6.14
N VAL A 41 -0.81 9.06 -6.67
CA VAL A 41 -1.14 7.65 -6.42
C VAL A 41 -0.91 7.27 -4.96
N PHE A 42 0.15 7.78 -4.33
CA PHE A 42 0.37 7.60 -2.89
C PHE A 42 -0.80 8.13 -2.04
N LEU A 43 -1.27 9.34 -2.36
CA LEU A 43 -2.41 9.95 -1.68
C LEU A 43 -3.71 9.16 -1.91
N LEU A 44 -3.93 8.63 -3.12
CA LEU A 44 -5.07 7.75 -3.40
C LEU A 44 -5.01 6.46 -2.57
N GLN A 45 -3.83 5.88 -2.41
CA GLN A 45 -3.65 4.70 -1.55
C GLN A 45 -3.97 5.00 -0.09
N LEU A 46 -3.51 6.15 0.43
CA LEU A 46 -3.85 6.58 1.79
C LEU A 46 -5.35 6.86 1.94
N LEU A 47 -5.97 7.51 0.95
CA LEU A 47 -7.41 7.76 0.94
C LEU A 47 -8.20 6.44 0.97
N LEU A 48 -7.76 5.45 0.22
CA LEU A 48 -8.38 4.12 0.18
C LEU A 48 -8.34 3.44 1.56
N ILE A 49 -7.24 3.59 2.30
CA ILE A 49 -7.14 3.11 3.69
C ILE A 49 -8.17 3.82 4.58
N VAL A 50 -8.25 5.15 4.50
CA VAL A 50 -9.22 5.90 5.32
C VAL A 50 -10.65 5.47 4.99
N LEU A 51 -10.98 5.37 3.70
CA LEU A 51 -12.31 4.94 3.25
C LEU A 51 -12.64 3.53 3.75
N PHE A 52 -11.67 2.62 3.76
CA PHE A 52 -11.85 1.26 4.28
C PHE A 52 -12.27 1.24 5.75
N PHE A 53 -11.61 2.05 6.59
CA PHE A 53 -11.92 2.10 8.03
C PHE A 53 -13.18 2.91 8.35
N THR A 54 -13.69 3.69 7.41
CA THR A 54 -14.99 4.34 7.56
C THR A 54 -16.11 3.41 7.10
N GLU A 55 -17.18 3.31 7.89
CA GLU A 55 -18.41 2.56 7.55
C GLU A 55 -19.08 3.01 6.22
N ILE A 56 -18.58 4.07 5.60
CA ILE A 56 -19.00 4.55 4.28
C ILE A 56 -18.83 3.44 3.21
N THR A 57 -17.81 2.58 3.33
CA THR A 57 -17.59 1.48 2.39
C THR A 57 -18.68 0.41 2.44
N ALA A 58 -19.35 0.24 3.58
CA ALA A 58 -20.48 -0.69 3.70
C ALA A 58 -21.74 -0.23 2.91
N LYS A 59 -21.79 1.05 2.49
CA LYS A 59 -22.86 1.57 1.63
C LYS A 59 -22.56 1.46 0.13
N PHE A 60 -21.32 1.11 -0.24
CA PHE A 60 -20.93 0.94 -1.63
C PHE A 60 -21.16 -0.49 -2.12
N ASN A 61 -21.36 -0.64 -3.42
CA ASN A 61 -21.41 -1.96 -4.05
C ASN A 61 -20.03 -2.64 -3.89
N GLU A 62 -20.02 -3.83 -3.28
CA GLU A 62 -18.81 -4.62 -2.99
C GLU A 62 -17.95 -4.82 -4.24
N LEU A 63 -18.56 -5.18 -5.38
CA LEU A 63 -17.85 -5.38 -6.65
C LEU A 63 -17.13 -4.11 -7.15
N LEU A 64 -17.76 -2.94 -7.00
CA LEU A 64 -17.15 -1.67 -7.41
C LEU A 64 -15.99 -1.31 -6.50
N PHE A 65 -16.13 -1.59 -5.20
CA PHE A 65 -15.08 -1.35 -4.23
C PHE A 65 -13.87 -2.25 -4.48
N ASP A 66 -14.08 -3.54 -4.76
CA ASP A 66 -13.01 -4.48 -5.12
C ASP A 66 -12.24 -4.04 -6.36
N ILE A 67 -12.95 -3.64 -7.42
CA ILE A 67 -12.31 -3.15 -8.65
C ILE A 67 -11.48 -1.89 -8.37
N LEU A 68 -12.04 -0.93 -7.61
CA LEU A 68 -11.33 0.29 -7.23
C LEU A 68 -10.09 -0.01 -6.38
N TRP A 69 -10.21 -0.91 -5.40
CA TRP A 69 -9.13 -1.35 -4.54
C TRP A 69 -7.96 -1.89 -5.35
N TRP A 70 -8.22 -2.90 -6.18
CA TRP A 70 -7.17 -3.52 -6.99
C TRP A 70 -6.57 -2.56 -8.02
N THR A 71 -7.37 -1.66 -8.61
CA THR A 71 -6.88 -0.64 -9.53
C THR A 71 -5.87 0.29 -8.84
N ILE A 72 -6.18 0.75 -7.63
CA ILE A 72 -5.30 1.64 -6.85
C ILE A 72 -4.05 0.91 -6.34
N VAL A 73 -4.18 -0.36 -5.96
CA VAL A 73 -3.05 -1.22 -5.59
C VAL A 73 -2.10 -1.42 -6.77
N VAL A 74 -2.62 -1.87 -7.92
CA VAL A 74 -1.80 -2.16 -9.12
C VAL A 74 -1.16 -0.89 -9.66
N SER A 75 -1.89 0.22 -9.72
CA SER A 75 -1.34 1.51 -10.17
C SER A 75 -0.22 2.01 -9.27
N GLY A 76 -0.34 1.87 -7.94
CA GLY A 76 0.73 2.19 -7.00
C GLY A 76 1.98 1.35 -7.19
N LEU A 77 1.80 0.07 -7.48
CA LEU A 77 2.90 -0.85 -7.74
C LEU A 77 3.64 -0.48 -9.05
N ILE A 78 2.89 -0.21 -10.12
CA ILE A 78 3.45 0.22 -11.42
C ILE A 78 4.18 1.55 -11.29
N VAL A 79 3.56 2.55 -10.66
CA VAL A 79 4.15 3.88 -10.48
C VAL A 79 5.38 3.81 -9.59
N GLY A 80 5.32 2.99 -8.53
CA GLY A 80 6.44 2.61 -7.71
C GLY A 80 7.61 2.12 -8.55
N ILE A 81 7.48 0.99 -9.24
CA ILE A 81 8.57 0.39 -10.03
C ILE A 81 9.09 1.36 -11.10
N ARG A 82 8.21 2.05 -11.83
CA ARG A 82 8.59 2.96 -12.92
C ARG A 82 9.35 4.19 -12.44
N LYS A 83 9.01 4.73 -11.26
CA LYS A 83 9.61 5.96 -10.70
C LYS A 83 10.77 5.70 -9.73
N PHE A 84 11.14 4.43 -9.50
CA PHE A 84 12.20 4.04 -8.56
C PHE A 84 13.54 4.71 -8.84
N LYS A 85 13.87 4.99 -10.10
CA LYS A 85 15.11 5.70 -10.47
C LYS A 85 15.07 7.21 -10.18
N ASN A 86 13.89 7.84 -10.16
CA ASN A 86 13.77 9.29 -9.97
C ASN A 86 13.67 9.66 -8.49
N ASN A 87 12.75 9.02 -7.77
CA ASN A 87 12.52 9.27 -6.36
C ASN A 87 12.28 7.94 -5.66
N VAL A 88 13.33 7.43 -5.04
CA VAL A 88 13.33 6.11 -4.39
C VAL A 88 12.39 6.11 -3.21
N ILE A 89 12.35 7.17 -2.40
CA ILE A 89 11.51 7.20 -1.19
C ILE A 89 10.03 7.06 -1.56
N VAL A 90 9.52 7.93 -2.43
CA VAL A 90 8.10 7.91 -2.82
C VAL A 90 7.76 6.62 -3.55
N SER A 91 8.66 6.15 -4.42
CA SER A 91 8.50 4.88 -5.13
C SER A 91 8.42 3.70 -4.17
N MET A 92 9.32 3.62 -3.19
CA MET A 92 9.40 2.53 -2.24
C MET A 92 8.20 2.53 -1.29
N LEU A 93 7.76 3.72 -0.85
CA LEU A 93 6.52 3.88 -0.11
C LEU A 93 5.30 3.43 -0.92
N ASN A 94 5.19 3.79 -2.20
CA ASN A 94 4.11 3.31 -3.07
C ASN A 94 4.12 1.79 -3.21
N ILE A 95 5.28 1.18 -3.49
CA ILE A 95 5.40 -0.28 -3.60
C ILE A 95 4.97 -0.93 -2.29
N PHE A 96 5.45 -0.40 -1.17
CA PHE A 96 5.16 -0.95 0.15
C PHE A 96 3.68 -0.87 0.50
N ILE A 97 3.06 0.30 0.37
CA ILE A 97 1.64 0.48 0.66
C ILE A 97 0.79 -0.38 -0.28
N SER A 98 1.16 -0.48 -1.56
CA SER A 98 0.48 -1.40 -2.50
C SER A 98 0.51 -2.84 -1.99
N LEU A 99 1.66 -3.30 -1.49
CA LEU A 99 1.83 -4.65 -0.97
C LEU A 99 1.01 -4.88 0.31
N ILE A 100 1.01 -3.92 1.23
CA ILE A 100 0.17 -3.95 2.43
C ILE A 100 -1.30 -4.06 2.04
N LEU A 101 -1.79 -3.18 1.16
CA LEU A 101 -3.18 -3.15 0.73
C LEU A 101 -3.59 -4.44 0.01
N ALA A 102 -2.71 -5.04 -0.79
CA ALA A 102 -2.95 -6.32 -1.43
C ALA A 102 -3.09 -7.45 -0.39
N ILE A 103 -2.15 -7.54 0.56
CA ILE A 103 -2.18 -8.54 1.63
C ILE A 103 -3.45 -8.37 2.46
N PHE A 104 -3.81 -7.13 2.79
CA PHE A 104 -4.98 -6.81 3.60
C PHE A 104 -6.28 -7.23 2.91
N MET A 105 -6.41 -6.97 1.61
CA MET A 105 -7.57 -7.40 0.83
C MET A 105 -7.67 -8.92 0.70
N LEU A 106 -6.55 -9.60 0.45
CA LEU A 106 -6.52 -11.07 0.40
C LEU A 106 -6.91 -11.69 1.75
N LEU A 107 -6.48 -11.06 2.85
CA LEU A 107 -6.89 -11.44 4.20
C LEU A 107 -8.40 -11.30 4.41
N LEU A 108 -8.97 -10.17 3.99
CA LEU A 108 -10.42 -9.94 4.09
C LEU A 108 -11.21 -10.98 3.29
N LEU A 109 -10.84 -11.19 2.02
CA LEU A 109 -11.46 -12.20 1.16
C LEU A 109 -11.36 -13.60 1.77
N PHE A 110 -10.24 -13.93 2.39
CA PHE A 110 -10.06 -15.22 3.06
C PHE A 110 -11.00 -15.36 4.26
N ILE A 111 -11.13 -14.31 5.09
CA ILE A 111 -12.02 -14.31 6.26
C ILE A 111 -13.50 -14.36 5.84
N THR A 112 -13.90 -13.62 4.80
CA THR A 112 -15.30 -13.61 4.33
C THR A 112 -15.70 -14.87 3.57
N SER A 113 -14.73 -15.63 3.05
CA SER A 113 -14.97 -16.92 2.37
C SER A 113 -15.11 -18.13 3.30
N MET A 114 -14.78 -17.97 4.59
CA MET A 114 -14.97 -18.98 5.65
C MET A 114 -16.34 -18.84 6.30
#